data_AF-A0A956ZD88-F1
#
_entry.id   AF-A0A956ZD88-F1
#
_cell.length_a   1.000
_cell.length_b   1.000
_cell.length_c   1.000
_cell.angle_alpha   90.00
_cell.angle_beta   90.00
_cell.angle_gamma   90.00
#
_symmetry.space_group_name_H-M   'P 1'
#
loop_
_entity.id
_entity.type
_entity.pdbx_description
1 polymer ?
#
loop_
_entity_poly.entity_id
_entity_poly.type
_entity_poly.pdbx_seq_one_letter_code
_entity_poly.pdbx_strand_id
1 'polypeptide(L)'
;MVNLQGYSPKYLYLLYSKYTKGANNSAGGGAFCDSYHACDNILSEGLKMSAEDTFSVVKERIDKFDLSQTHTPEEWQSYFDDGIFVLDHVDYEMKEHALERIQKGMWSENNQHFDQGDFNAATAARRLQPVLEAILQQQEKERCLIRFTMWSLFSEEQKEFFSQWVNQAEANRSISEVTAATARIQAELYPKKDWNLAKSFLEPFFDHPNDLLRAASGAALGAMCLDGAINLPALGMVMQAVKEREIARPGFAGAFLGQLQTDSAAIAEIEESGVNLSDWILEIISKRSTDEPCVPYYNGIDFYDHEILSTNPEAVRLLIDSGAESVAAMAATEEDRCIDGMQVLLEELALSADEFVSRICCWHLAGQYRFLHPEGERRGYVQLEEREDVDIFLVFDPEEYDDRPYAATIYPKESSLTGQTFLADSVAWKWIDKLVPPELRAPMKDNDWPYKTPQIDSDSAMYVYGACIVDLFGDTETNKWSHVWVKWPLRSSEW
;
A
#
# COMPACT_ATOMS: atom_id res chain seq x y z
N MET A 1 -3.12 -0.27 28.07
CA MET A 1 -3.51 1.01 27.45
C MET A 1 -2.24 1.80 27.19
N VAL A 2 -1.60 1.54 26.06
CA VAL A 2 -0.40 2.26 25.62
C VAL A 2 -0.85 3.34 24.64
N ASN A 3 -0.32 4.54 24.85
CA ASN A 3 -0.62 5.72 24.05
C ASN A 3 0.16 5.63 22.73
N LEU A 4 -0.48 5.20 21.64
CA LEU A 4 0.10 5.09 20.29
C LEU A 4 0.27 6.46 19.58
N GLN A 5 0.22 7.57 20.31
CA GLN A 5 0.39 8.94 19.77
C GLN A 5 1.81 9.28 19.29
N GLY A 6 2.74 8.32 19.25
CA GLY A 6 4.15 8.56 18.87
C GLY A 6 4.60 7.93 17.55
N TYR A 7 3.84 6.98 16.97
CA TYR A 7 4.25 6.31 15.74
C TYR A 7 3.50 6.89 14.54
N SER A 8 4.24 7.29 13.50
CA SER A 8 3.64 7.68 12.23
C SER A 8 2.90 6.48 11.62
N PRO A 9 1.62 6.61 11.20
CA PRO A 9 0.89 5.59 10.45
C PRO A 9 1.63 5.03 9.23
N LYS A 10 2.66 5.75 8.73
CA LYS A 10 3.61 5.34 7.68
C LYS A 10 4.30 3.99 7.98
N TYR A 11 4.63 3.70 9.24
CA TYR A 11 5.39 2.50 9.62
C TYR A 11 4.55 1.21 9.67
N LEU A 12 3.25 1.32 10.00
CA LEU A 12 2.33 0.18 10.03
C LEU A 12 1.93 -0.28 8.61
N TYR A 13 1.85 0.66 7.65
CA TYR A 13 1.54 0.36 6.25
C TYR A 13 2.63 -0.48 5.56
N LEU A 14 3.91 -0.19 5.84
CA LEU A 14 5.07 -0.80 5.17
C LEU A 14 5.37 -2.21 5.69
N LEU A 15 5.13 -2.47 6.98
CA LEU A 15 5.12 -3.84 7.51
C LEU A 15 4.04 -4.68 6.83
N TYR A 16 2.86 -4.11 6.59
CA TYR A 16 1.76 -4.84 5.99
C TYR A 16 2.01 -5.18 4.50
N SER A 17 2.53 -4.23 3.69
CA SER A 17 2.77 -4.48 2.26
C SER A 17 3.90 -5.50 2.04
N LYS A 18 5.00 -5.41 2.80
CA LYS A 18 6.15 -6.30 2.65
C LYS A 18 5.84 -7.75 3.01
N TYR A 19 4.94 -7.98 3.97
CA TYR A 19 4.54 -9.33 4.37
C TYR A 19 3.22 -9.82 3.74
N THR A 20 2.69 -9.11 2.74
CA THR A 20 1.50 -9.53 1.94
C THR A 20 1.73 -9.47 0.42
N LYS A 21 2.97 -9.28 -0.05
CA LYS A 21 3.33 -9.19 -1.48
C LYS A 21 2.89 -10.43 -2.26
N GLY A 22 1.94 -10.20 -3.17
CA GLY A 22 1.48 -11.14 -4.18
C GLY A 22 0.10 -10.83 -4.75
N ALA A 23 -0.40 -9.59 -4.60
CA ALA A 23 -1.52 -9.10 -5.41
C ALA A 23 -1.25 -7.69 -5.93
N ASN A 24 -1.30 -7.57 -7.27
CA ASN A 24 -1.48 -6.37 -8.10
C ASN A 24 -0.23 -5.60 -8.58
N ASN A 25 0.25 -6.01 -9.76
CA ASN A 25 0.72 -5.06 -10.79
C ASN A 25 -0.50 -4.53 -11.57
N SER A 26 -1.26 -3.65 -10.95
CA SER A 26 -2.13 -2.69 -11.62
C SER A 26 -2.42 -1.53 -10.65
N ALA A 27 -2.31 -0.31 -11.17
CA ALA A 27 -2.25 0.93 -10.42
C ALA A 27 -3.30 1.08 -9.31
N GLY A 28 -2.86 1.60 -8.16
CA GLY A 28 -3.70 2.22 -7.14
C GLY A 28 -4.51 1.27 -6.26
N GLY A 29 -3.85 0.58 -5.33
CA GLY A 29 -4.52 -0.24 -4.32
C GLY A 29 -4.00 0.05 -2.91
N GLY A 30 -4.53 1.09 -2.26
CA GLY A 30 -4.40 1.24 -0.82
C GLY A 30 -5.33 0.26 -0.11
N ALA A 31 -4.80 -0.91 0.28
CA ALA A 31 -5.48 -1.87 1.13
C ALA A 31 -4.89 -1.79 2.53
N PHE A 32 -5.73 -1.49 3.52
CA PHE A 32 -5.48 -1.71 4.94
C PHE A 32 -6.42 -2.81 5.44
N CYS A 33 -5.93 -3.66 6.33
CA CYS A 33 -6.70 -4.64 7.11
C CYS A 33 -6.56 -4.31 8.60
N ASP A 34 -7.56 -4.66 9.41
CA ASP A 34 -7.40 -5.76 10.38
C ASP A 34 -8.74 -6.40 10.76
N SER A 35 -8.68 -7.70 11.04
CA SER A 35 -9.82 -8.59 11.23
C SER A 35 -9.90 -9.17 12.65
N TYR A 36 -11.10 -9.60 13.03
CA TYR A 36 -11.51 -10.52 14.11
C TYR A 36 -11.74 -10.01 15.55
N HIS A 37 -13.04 -9.95 15.91
CA HIS A 37 -13.58 -10.68 17.07
C HIS A 37 -15.00 -11.18 16.80
N ALA A 38 -15.18 -12.49 16.70
CA ALA A 38 -16.48 -13.15 16.81
C ALA A 38 -16.34 -14.41 17.69
N CYS A 39 -17.09 -14.45 18.79
CA CYS A 39 -17.40 -15.67 19.53
C CYS A 39 -18.84 -15.61 20.04
N ASP A 40 -19.65 -16.51 19.48
CA ASP A 40 -20.86 -17.18 19.95
C ASP A 40 -21.71 -16.59 21.09
N ASN A 41 -23.00 -16.44 20.79
CA ASN A 41 -24.08 -16.99 21.61
C ASN A 41 -25.34 -17.21 20.76
N ILE A 42 -25.67 -18.48 20.50
CA ILE A 42 -27.01 -18.90 20.06
C ILE A 42 -27.84 -19.17 21.32
N LEU A 43 -29.03 -18.56 21.41
CA LEU A 43 -30.28 -19.24 21.81
C LEU A 43 -31.50 -18.35 21.51
N SER A 44 -32.31 -18.82 20.55
CA SER A 44 -33.77 -18.70 20.35
C SER A 44 -34.53 -17.45 20.85
N GLU A 45 -35.13 -16.71 19.91
CA GLU A 45 -36.59 -16.47 19.74
C GLU A 45 -36.87 -15.16 18.96
N GLY A 46 -37.57 -15.26 17.82
CA GLY A 46 -38.18 -14.13 17.11
C GLY A 46 -37.23 -13.14 16.42
N LEU A 47 -36.79 -13.45 15.20
CA LEU A 47 -35.90 -12.63 14.35
C LEU A 47 -36.41 -11.19 14.16
N LYS A 48 -35.97 -10.28 15.03
CA LYS A 48 -35.65 -8.92 14.63
C LYS A 48 -34.20 -8.95 14.18
N MET A 49 -33.95 -8.87 12.87
CA MET A 49 -32.59 -8.63 12.36
C MET A 49 -32.05 -7.40 13.09
N SER A 50 -30.87 -7.53 13.69
CA SER A 50 -30.19 -6.36 14.22
C SER A 50 -29.79 -5.43 13.06
N ALA A 51 -29.50 -4.17 13.36
CA ALA A 51 -28.98 -3.26 12.34
C ALA A 51 -27.69 -3.84 11.71
N GLU A 52 -26.84 -4.46 12.54
CA GLU A 52 -25.60 -5.12 12.12
C GLU A 52 -25.84 -6.27 11.12
N ASP A 53 -26.82 -7.13 11.40
CA ASP A 53 -27.20 -8.21 10.49
C ASP A 53 -27.70 -7.65 9.14
N THR A 54 -28.33 -6.47 9.18
CA THR A 54 -28.82 -5.81 7.97
C THR A 54 -27.66 -5.30 7.13
N PHE A 55 -26.69 -4.59 7.73
CA PHE A 55 -25.51 -4.09 7.01
C PHE A 55 -24.67 -5.21 6.42
N SER A 56 -24.47 -6.30 7.17
CA SER A 56 -23.74 -7.48 6.69
C SER A 56 -24.39 -8.09 5.45
N VAL A 57 -25.73 -8.23 5.45
CA VAL A 57 -26.48 -8.74 4.29
C VAL A 57 -26.39 -7.78 3.10
N VAL A 58 -26.48 -6.46 3.32
CA VAL A 58 -26.35 -5.47 2.24
C VAL A 58 -24.94 -5.46 1.66
N LYS A 59 -23.91 -5.49 2.51
CA LYS A 59 -22.51 -5.60 2.06
C LYS A 59 -22.31 -6.85 1.20
N GLU A 60 -22.82 -8.00 1.62
CA GLU A 60 -22.71 -9.25 0.85
C GLU A 60 -23.39 -9.14 -0.53
N ARG A 61 -24.50 -8.39 -0.65
CA ARG A 61 -25.11 -8.10 -1.96
C ARG A 61 -24.20 -7.25 -2.84
N ILE A 62 -23.60 -6.19 -2.28
CA ILE A 62 -22.66 -5.32 -3.00
C ILE A 62 -21.43 -6.12 -3.47
N ASP A 63 -20.90 -7.00 -2.63
CA ASP A 63 -19.73 -7.84 -2.95
C ASP A 63 -20.05 -8.86 -4.06
N LYS A 64 -21.27 -9.40 -4.08
CA LYS A 64 -21.74 -10.33 -5.13
C LYS A 64 -22.10 -9.64 -6.44
N PHE A 65 -22.19 -8.31 -6.46
CA PHE A 65 -22.48 -7.56 -7.67
C PHE A 65 -21.23 -7.51 -8.58
N ASP A 66 -21.28 -8.29 -9.66
CA ASP A 66 -20.17 -8.44 -10.61
C ASP A 66 -20.08 -7.25 -11.57
N LEU A 67 -19.18 -6.30 -11.27
CA LEU A 67 -18.96 -5.09 -12.07
C LEU A 67 -18.43 -5.35 -13.49
N SER A 68 -18.11 -6.59 -13.86
CA SER A 68 -17.70 -6.97 -15.21
C SER A 68 -18.85 -7.44 -16.11
N GLN A 69 -20.05 -7.63 -15.52
CA GLN A 69 -21.25 -8.06 -16.25
C GLN A 69 -22.12 -6.86 -16.65
N THR A 70 -22.97 -7.07 -17.65
CA THR A 70 -24.00 -6.10 -18.03
C THR A 70 -25.17 -6.16 -17.04
N HIS A 71 -25.59 -5.01 -16.53
CA HIS A 71 -26.72 -4.90 -15.60
C HIS A 71 -27.81 -3.99 -16.14
N THR A 72 -29.05 -4.25 -15.73
CA THR A 72 -30.18 -3.37 -16.01
C THR A 72 -30.07 -2.05 -15.22
N PRO A 73 -30.74 -0.97 -15.67
CA PRO A 73 -30.81 0.28 -14.91
C PRO A 73 -31.34 0.12 -13.48
N GLU A 74 -32.28 -0.82 -13.26
CA GLU A 74 -32.85 -1.13 -11.96
C GLU A 74 -31.85 -1.85 -11.04
N GLU A 75 -31.06 -2.79 -11.58
CA GLU A 75 -29.97 -3.46 -10.85
C GLU A 75 -28.90 -2.46 -10.43
N TRP A 76 -28.49 -1.57 -11.34
CA TRP A 76 -27.61 -0.46 -10.99
C TRP A 76 -28.22 0.41 -9.90
N GLN A 77 -29.48 0.83 -10.03
CA GLN A 77 -30.13 1.62 -8.97
C GLN A 77 -30.06 0.94 -7.60
N SER A 78 -30.40 -0.35 -7.52
CA SER A 78 -30.32 -1.11 -6.28
C SER A 78 -28.90 -1.18 -5.72
N TYR A 79 -27.88 -1.35 -6.58
CA TYR A 79 -26.48 -1.38 -6.18
C TYR A 79 -26.04 -0.09 -5.49
N PHE A 80 -26.41 1.07 -6.06
CA PHE A 80 -26.05 2.36 -5.49
C PHE A 80 -26.86 2.70 -4.24
N ASP A 81 -28.14 2.32 -4.19
CA ASP A 81 -28.97 2.48 -2.99
C ASP A 81 -28.39 1.65 -1.83
N ASP A 82 -27.94 0.43 -2.11
CA ASP A 82 -27.24 -0.43 -1.14
C ASP A 82 -25.92 0.20 -0.68
N GLY A 83 -25.11 0.77 -1.59
CA GLY A 83 -23.89 1.48 -1.23
C GLY A 83 -24.15 2.71 -0.34
N ILE A 84 -25.15 3.52 -0.67
CA ILE A 84 -25.57 4.66 0.15
C ILE A 84 -26.05 4.20 1.52
N PHE A 85 -26.81 3.11 1.59
CA PHE A 85 -27.23 2.53 2.85
C PHE A 85 -26.03 2.14 3.73
N VAL A 86 -25.02 1.45 3.17
CA VAL A 86 -23.81 1.06 3.93
C VAL A 86 -22.97 2.27 4.37
N LEU A 87 -23.03 3.39 3.64
CA LEU A 87 -22.32 4.62 4.03
C LEU A 87 -22.79 5.20 5.38
N ASP A 88 -24.03 4.92 5.80
CA ASP A 88 -24.57 5.34 7.11
C ASP A 88 -24.08 4.47 8.29
N HIS A 89 -23.22 3.47 8.02
CA HIS A 89 -22.66 2.63 9.06
C HIS A 89 -21.80 3.43 10.05
N VAL A 90 -21.68 2.98 11.31
CA VAL A 90 -20.84 3.66 12.31
C VAL A 90 -19.36 3.33 12.18
N ASP A 91 -19.05 2.15 11.65
CA ASP A 91 -17.69 1.68 11.37
C ASP A 91 -17.10 2.38 10.16
N TYR A 92 -15.88 2.89 10.33
CA TYR A 92 -15.13 3.59 9.30
C TYR A 92 -14.78 2.70 8.09
N GLU A 93 -14.40 1.45 8.32
CA GLU A 93 -14.01 0.52 7.25
C GLU A 93 -15.21 0.19 6.34
N MET A 94 -16.39 0.06 6.94
CA MET A 94 -17.65 -0.13 6.19
C MET A 94 -17.96 1.07 5.30
N LYS A 95 -17.69 2.30 5.76
CA LYS A 95 -17.84 3.51 4.95
C LYS A 95 -16.84 3.55 3.81
N GLU A 96 -15.57 3.25 4.06
CA GLU A 96 -14.55 3.21 3.00
C GLU A 96 -14.88 2.18 1.94
N HIS A 97 -15.31 0.99 2.37
CA HIS A 97 -15.79 -0.05 1.48
C HIS A 97 -16.97 0.43 0.62
N ALA A 98 -17.98 1.06 1.23
CA ALA A 98 -19.11 1.63 0.50
C ALA A 98 -18.68 2.67 -0.54
N LEU A 99 -17.82 3.62 -0.15
CA LEU A 99 -17.32 4.66 -1.07
C LEU A 99 -16.54 4.05 -2.24
N GLU A 100 -15.67 3.09 -1.98
CA GLU A 100 -14.91 2.39 -3.02
C GLU A 100 -15.83 1.64 -4.00
N ARG A 101 -16.83 0.94 -3.47
CA ARG A 101 -17.80 0.20 -4.29
C ARG A 101 -18.65 1.16 -5.12
N ILE A 102 -19.08 2.29 -4.57
CA ILE A 102 -19.81 3.33 -5.33
C ILE A 102 -18.92 3.90 -6.45
N GLN A 103 -17.65 4.22 -6.18
CA GLN A 103 -16.70 4.72 -7.18
C GLN A 103 -16.54 3.75 -8.35
N LYS A 104 -16.21 2.48 -8.04
CA LYS A 104 -16.05 1.41 -9.04
C LYS A 104 -17.35 1.14 -9.81
N GLY A 105 -18.49 1.24 -9.14
CA GLY A 105 -19.81 1.13 -9.75
C GLY A 105 -20.07 2.23 -10.78
N MET A 106 -19.77 3.50 -10.46
CA MET A 106 -19.99 4.60 -11.41
C MET A 106 -19.13 4.45 -12.65
N TRP A 107 -17.87 4.03 -12.48
CA TRP A 107 -17.00 3.75 -13.62
C TRP A 107 -17.56 2.59 -14.46
N SER A 108 -17.96 1.47 -13.85
CA SER A 108 -18.51 0.32 -14.58
C SER A 108 -19.82 0.67 -15.31
N GLU A 109 -20.77 1.35 -14.64
CA GLU A 109 -22.03 1.80 -15.28
C GLU A 109 -21.75 2.72 -16.48
N ASN A 110 -20.84 3.69 -16.33
CA ASN A 110 -20.46 4.59 -17.43
C ASN A 110 -19.85 3.84 -18.62
N ASN A 111 -19.13 2.73 -18.39
CA ASN A 111 -18.43 1.97 -19.43
C ASN A 111 -19.24 0.81 -19.99
N GLN A 112 -20.38 0.43 -19.40
CA GLN A 112 -21.21 -0.68 -19.89
C GLN A 112 -21.67 -0.51 -21.35
N HIS A 113 -21.75 0.73 -21.85
CA HIS A 113 -22.09 1.00 -23.25
C HIS A 113 -21.09 0.38 -24.25
N PHE A 114 -19.86 0.06 -23.84
CA PHE A 114 -18.89 -0.66 -24.68
C PHE A 114 -19.30 -2.12 -24.93
N ASP A 115 -19.95 -2.76 -23.96
CA ASP A 115 -20.45 -4.13 -24.07
C ASP A 115 -21.90 -4.18 -24.59
N GLN A 116 -22.69 -3.15 -24.26
CA GLN A 116 -24.08 -3.01 -24.64
C GLN A 116 -24.33 -1.63 -25.26
N GLY A 117 -24.14 -1.51 -26.57
CA GLY A 117 -24.15 -0.22 -27.29
C GLY A 117 -25.43 0.62 -27.19
N ASP A 118 -26.56 0.06 -26.77
CA ASP A 118 -27.83 0.79 -26.51
C ASP A 118 -28.04 1.17 -25.04
N PHE A 119 -27.14 0.74 -24.15
CA PHE A 119 -27.17 1.10 -22.74
C PHE A 119 -26.82 2.57 -22.56
N ASN A 120 -27.66 3.27 -21.78
CA ASN A 120 -27.41 4.65 -21.37
C ASN A 120 -27.28 4.66 -19.85
N ALA A 121 -26.10 5.04 -19.35
CA ALA A 121 -25.87 5.21 -17.92
C ALA A 121 -26.85 6.25 -17.33
N ALA A 122 -27.15 6.11 -16.04
CA ALA A 122 -27.95 7.11 -15.34
C ALA A 122 -27.28 8.49 -15.41
N THR A 123 -28.09 9.55 -15.55
CA THR A 123 -27.60 10.93 -15.55
C THR A 123 -26.86 11.26 -14.27
N ALA A 124 -25.97 12.25 -14.31
CA ALA A 124 -25.23 12.68 -13.13
C ALA A 124 -26.16 13.11 -11.99
N ALA A 125 -27.26 13.81 -12.29
CA ALA A 125 -28.26 14.18 -11.30
C ALA A 125 -28.94 12.96 -10.63
N ARG A 126 -29.16 11.87 -11.38
CA ARG A 126 -29.77 10.66 -10.82
C ARG A 126 -28.77 9.83 -10.02
N ARG A 127 -27.50 9.79 -10.45
CA ARG A 127 -26.50 8.90 -9.87
C ARG A 127 -25.64 9.55 -8.81
N LEU A 128 -25.08 10.71 -9.12
CA LEU A 128 -24.09 11.37 -8.30
C LEU A 128 -24.73 12.19 -7.19
N GLN A 129 -25.88 12.83 -7.43
CA GLN A 129 -26.54 13.66 -6.41
C GLN A 129 -26.86 12.90 -5.11
N PRO A 130 -27.52 11.72 -5.13
CA PRO A 130 -27.88 11.03 -3.89
C PRO A 130 -26.64 10.59 -3.09
N VAL A 131 -25.57 10.20 -3.79
CA VAL A 131 -24.28 9.84 -3.16
C VAL A 131 -23.67 11.05 -2.45
N LEU A 132 -23.61 12.20 -3.11
CA LEU A 132 -23.06 13.42 -2.53
C LEU A 132 -23.89 13.92 -1.35
N GLU A 133 -25.21 13.80 -1.43
CA GLU A 133 -26.12 14.14 -0.32
C GLU A 133 -25.92 13.20 0.88
N ALA A 134 -25.76 11.90 0.65
CA ALA A 134 -25.45 10.92 1.69
C ALA A 134 -24.09 11.19 2.36
N ILE A 135 -23.07 11.58 1.58
CA ILE A 135 -21.76 12.00 2.10
C ILE A 135 -21.91 13.22 3.02
N LEU A 136 -22.72 14.23 2.64
CA LEU A 136 -22.92 15.43 3.48
C LEU A 136 -23.62 15.15 4.81
N GLN A 137 -24.37 14.05 4.90
CA GLN A 137 -25.04 13.64 6.14
C GLN A 137 -24.09 12.97 7.13
N GLN A 138 -22.90 12.55 6.68
CA GLN A 138 -21.91 11.91 7.54
C GLN A 138 -21.27 12.90 8.52
N GLN A 139 -20.98 12.42 9.74
CA GLN A 139 -20.23 13.20 10.73
C GLN A 139 -18.83 13.60 10.21
N GLU A 140 -18.20 12.71 9.43
CA GLU A 140 -16.87 12.89 8.82
C GLU A 140 -16.94 13.24 7.33
N LYS A 141 -18.02 13.90 6.89
CA LYS A 141 -18.31 14.26 5.49
C LYS A 141 -17.13 14.78 4.67
N GLU A 142 -16.22 15.56 5.26
CA GLU A 142 -15.05 16.08 4.54
C GLU A 142 -14.10 14.95 4.15
N ARG A 143 -13.82 14.03 5.07
CA ARG A 143 -13.00 12.84 4.81
C ARG A 143 -13.67 11.93 3.78
N CYS A 144 -14.97 11.66 3.95
CA CYS A 144 -15.75 10.88 2.99
C CYS A 144 -15.71 11.51 1.58
N LEU A 145 -15.84 12.82 1.48
CA LEU A 145 -15.80 13.51 0.19
C LEU A 145 -14.42 13.39 -0.47
N ILE A 146 -13.33 13.61 0.27
CA ILE A 146 -11.96 13.47 -0.27
C ILE A 146 -11.66 12.03 -0.68
N ARG A 147 -12.05 11.04 0.15
CA ARG A 147 -11.93 9.61 -0.20
C ARG A 147 -12.70 9.30 -1.48
N PHE A 148 -13.90 9.84 -1.62
CA PHE A 148 -14.78 9.66 -2.76
C PHE A 148 -14.25 10.32 -4.03
N THR A 149 -13.64 11.51 -3.96
CA THR A 149 -13.16 12.19 -5.18
C THR A 149 -11.84 11.66 -5.69
N MET A 150 -10.95 11.18 -4.81
CA MET A 150 -9.59 10.79 -5.18
C MET A 150 -9.50 9.72 -6.29
N TRP A 151 -10.37 8.71 -6.29
CA TRP A 151 -10.35 7.63 -7.28
C TRP A 151 -11.57 7.65 -8.20
N SER A 152 -12.30 8.76 -8.22
CA SER A 152 -13.48 8.88 -9.08
C SER A 152 -13.08 9.22 -10.51
N LEU A 153 -13.41 8.31 -11.43
CA LEU A 153 -13.29 8.53 -12.87
C LEU A 153 -14.61 9.07 -13.42
N PHE A 154 -14.86 10.36 -13.21
CA PHE A 154 -16.08 11.03 -13.65
C PHE A 154 -16.14 11.18 -15.17
N SER A 155 -17.32 10.93 -15.76
CA SER A 155 -17.66 11.38 -17.11
C SER A 155 -17.72 12.92 -17.18
N GLU A 156 -17.68 13.50 -18.39
CA GLU A 156 -17.78 14.96 -18.55
C GLU A 156 -19.07 15.54 -17.95
N GLU A 157 -20.21 14.83 -18.09
CA GLU A 157 -21.48 15.22 -17.44
C GLU A 157 -21.36 15.20 -15.91
N GLN A 158 -20.74 14.15 -15.36
CA GLN A 158 -20.51 14.04 -13.92
C GLN A 158 -19.56 15.13 -13.40
N LYS A 159 -18.52 15.48 -14.15
CA LYS A 159 -17.61 16.60 -13.82
C LYS A 159 -18.35 17.92 -13.79
N GLU A 160 -19.17 18.21 -14.80
CA GLU A 160 -19.97 19.44 -14.84
C GLU A 160 -20.93 19.52 -13.64
N PHE A 161 -21.67 18.44 -13.37
CA PHE A 161 -22.58 18.35 -12.23
C PHE A 161 -21.83 18.52 -10.90
N PHE A 162 -20.72 17.80 -10.72
CA PHE A 162 -19.90 17.83 -9.51
C PHE A 162 -19.35 19.24 -9.25
N SER A 163 -18.88 19.93 -10.29
CA SER A 163 -18.40 21.32 -10.20
C SER A 163 -19.47 22.27 -9.68
N GLN A 164 -20.69 22.19 -10.24
CA GLN A 164 -21.82 23.00 -9.79
C GLN A 164 -22.17 22.70 -8.33
N TRP A 165 -22.20 21.42 -7.98
CA TRP A 165 -22.52 20.96 -6.62
C TRP A 165 -21.47 21.44 -5.61
N VAL A 166 -20.17 21.30 -5.88
CA VAL A 166 -19.10 21.73 -4.95
C VAL A 166 -19.16 23.23 -4.71
N ASN A 167 -19.39 24.03 -5.75
CA ASN A 167 -19.54 25.48 -5.62
C ASN A 167 -20.74 25.85 -4.73
N GLN A 168 -21.86 25.13 -4.87
CA GLN A 168 -23.03 25.34 -4.02
C GLN A 168 -22.77 24.89 -2.57
N ALA A 169 -22.13 23.74 -2.38
CA ALA A 169 -21.80 23.21 -1.05
C ALA A 169 -20.83 24.12 -0.28
N GLU A 170 -19.82 24.68 -0.96
CA GLU A 170 -18.90 25.66 -0.39
C GLU A 170 -19.60 26.99 -0.07
N ALA A 171 -20.41 27.53 -0.99
CA ALA A 171 -21.15 28.77 -0.77
C ALA A 171 -22.12 28.67 0.42
N ASN A 172 -22.73 27.50 0.60
CA ASN A 172 -23.60 27.20 1.74
C ASN A 172 -22.85 26.84 3.03
N ARG A 173 -21.51 26.78 2.98
CA ARG A 173 -20.64 26.33 4.09
C ARG A 173 -20.95 24.92 4.59
N SER A 174 -21.45 24.06 3.69
CA SER A 174 -21.68 22.64 3.97
C SER A 174 -20.37 21.85 4.06
N ILE A 175 -19.32 22.34 3.38
CA ILE A 175 -17.93 21.85 3.40
C ILE A 175 -16.97 23.03 3.54
N SER A 176 -15.75 22.80 4.05
CA SER A 176 -14.71 23.83 4.10
C SER A 176 -14.13 24.19 2.72
N GLU A 177 -13.49 25.36 2.64
CA GLU A 177 -12.76 25.82 1.46
C GLU A 177 -11.63 24.84 1.06
N VAL A 178 -10.94 24.27 2.05
CA VAL A 178 -9.88 23.27 1.82
C VAL A 178 -10.45 22.01 1.19
N THR A 179 -11.56 21.49 1.72
CA THR A 179 -12.23 20.31 1.16
C THR A 179 -12.75 20.59 -0.24
N ALA A 180 -13.39 21.74 -0.47
CA ALA A 180 -13.90 22.12 -1.78
C ALA A 180 -12.78 22.24 -2.82
N ALA A 181 -11.68 22.93 -2.50
CA ALA A 181 -10.53 23.05 -3.39
C ALA A 181 -9.87 21.69 -3.68
N THR A 182 -9.67 20.83 -2.66
CA THR A 182 -9.10 19.49 -2.84
C THR A 182 -9.98 18.63 -3.75
N ALA A 183 -11.29 18.63 -3.50
CA ALA A 183 -12.27 17.90 -4.31
C ALA A 183 -12.25 18.37 -5.77
N ARG A 184 -12.13 19.67 -6.04
CA ARG A 184 -12.02 20.20 -7.40
C ARG A 184 -10.75 19.73 -8.11
N ILE A 185 -9.62 19.70 -7.39
CA ILE A 185 -8.34 19.22 -7.91
C ILE A 185 -8.45 17.74 -8.27
N GLN A 186 -8.93 16.91 -7.34
CA GLN A 186 -9.03 15.45 -7.51
C GLN A 186 -10.03 15.01 -8.59
N ALA A 187 -11.18 15.69 -8.68
CA ALA A 187 -12.20 15.40 -9.69
C ALA A 187 -11.84 15.92 -11.10
N GLU A 188 -10.63 16.48 -11.27
CA GLU A 188 -10.11 16.96 -12.55
C GLU A 188 -11.06 17.95 -13.22
N LEU A 189 -11.67 18.85 -12.44
CA LEU A 189 -12.58 19.89 -12.94
C LEU A 189 -11.88 20.96 -13.79
N TYR A 190 -10.60 20.74 -14.11
CA TYR A 190 -9.74 21.63 -14.88
C TYR A 190 -9.25 20.89 -16.12
N PRO A 191 -9.06 21.59 -17.25
CA PRO A 191 -8.69 20.96 -18.50
C PRO A 191 -7.28 20.38 -18.40
N LYS A 192 -7.20 19.08 -18.12
CA LYS A 192 -5.96 18.28 -18.02
C LYS A 192 -4.99 18.48 -19.18
N LYS A 193 -5.50 18.98 -20.30
CA LYS A 193 -4.77 19.09 -21.55
C LYS A 193 -4.02 20.39 -21.73
N ASP A 194 -4.25 21.46 -20.94
CA ASP A 194 -3.53 22.73 -21.14
C ASP A 194 -3.03 23.34 -19.83
N TRP A 195 -1.71 23.37 -19.67
CA TRP A 195 -1.04 23.97 -18.53
C TRP A 195 -1.41 25.44 -18.32
N ASN A 196 -1.56 26.23 -19.39
CA ASN A 196 -1.86 27.66 -19.24
C ASN A 196 -3.22 27.92 -18.57
N LEU A 197 -4.18 27.01 -18.77
CA LEU A 197 -5.50 27.09 -18.14
C LEU A 197 -5.44 26.63 -16.69
N ALA A 198 -4.78 25.49 -16.44
CA ALA A 198 -4.70 24.89 -15.11
C ALA A 198 -3.80 25.69 -14.14
N LYS A 199 -2.72 26.28 -14.64
CA LYS A 199 -1.69 27.00 -13.86
C LYS A 199 -2.29 28.03 -12.90
N SER A 200 -3.21 28.86 -13.41
CA SER A 200 -3.84 29.93 -12.61
C SER A 200 -4.62 29.43 -11.40
N PHE A 201 -5.14 28.20 -11.48
CA PHE A 201 -5.85 27.56 -10.39
C PHE A 201 -4.92 26.74 -9.47
N LEU A 202 -3.95 26.01 -10.04
CA LEU A 202 -3.11 25.08 -9.28
C LEU A 202 -1.95 25.77 -8.54
N GLU A 203 -1.28 26.76 -9.15
CA GLU A 203 -0.08 27.38 -8.55
C GLU A 203 -0.31 27.99 -7.14
N PRO A 204 -1.46 28.61 -6.83
CA PRO A 204 -1.76 29.06 -5.47
C PRO A 204 -1.67 27.94 -4.41
N PHE A 205 -1.87 26.68 -4.81
CA PHE A 205 -1.86 25.53 -3.92
C PHE A 205 -0.47 24.91 -3.72
N PHE A 206 0.49 25.18 -4.60
CA PHE A 206 1.85 24.61 -4.52
C PHE A 206 2.57 25.00 -3.23
N ASP A 207 2.34 26.22 -2.76
CA ASP A 207 2.94 26.76 -1.55
C ASP A 207 1.94 26.98 -0.40
N HIS A 208 0.76 26.36 -0.51
CA HIS A 208 -0.34 26.59 0.44
C HIS A 208 -0.04 26.00 1.83
N PRO A 209 -0.41 26.66 2.95
CA PRO A 209 -0.11 26.18 4.31
C PRO A 209 -0.80 24.87 4.70
N ASN A 210 -1.78 24.40 3.92
CA ASN A 210 -2.45 23.12 4.14
C ASN A 210 -1.81 22.03 3.26
N ASP A 211 -1.31 20.97 3.88
CA ASP A 211 -0.56 19.91 3.19
C ASP A 211 -1.41 19.06 2.26
N LEU A 212 -2.71 18.90 2.53
CA LEU A 212 -3.62 18.20 1.63
C LEU A 212 -3.75 18.93 0.29
N LEU A 213 -3.84 20.26 0.29
CA LEU A 213 -3.89 21.05 -0.94
C LEU A 213 -2.56 21.02 -1.71
N ARG A 214 -1.42 21.03 -0.99
CA ARG A 214 -0.10 20.86 -1.61
C ARG A 214 0.03 19.51 -2.28
N ALA A 215 -0.26 18.43 -1.57
CA ALA A 215 -0.19 17.09 -2.10
C ALA A 215 -1.15 16.90 -3.28
N ALA A 216 -2.41 17.33 -3.14
CA ALA A 216 -3.39 17.23 -4.22
C ALA A 216 -2.96 18.00 -5.47
N SER A 217 -2.42 19.22 -5.32
CA SER A 217 -1.92 20.00 -6.45
C SER A 217 -0.62 19.44 -7.04
N GLY A 218 0.23 18.81 -6.23
CA GLY A 218 1.40 18.04 -6.70
C GLY A 218 0.99 16.85 -7.53
N ALA A 219 0.02 16.05 -7.06
CA ALA A 219 -0.55 14.95 -7.83
C ALA A 219 -1.18 15.44 -9.14
N ALA A 220 -1.98 16.51 -9.12
CA ALA A 220 -2.55 17.05 -10.36
C ALA A 220 -1.47 17.49 -11.36
N LEU A 221 -0.38 18.12 -10.90
CA LEU A 221 0.75 18.45 -11.75
C LEU A 221 1.44 17.20 -12.32
N GLY A 222 1.62 16.16 -11.51
CA GLY A 222 2.19 14.88 -11.95
C GLY A 222 1.33 14.20 -13.01
N ALA A 223 0.01 14.18 -12.81
CA ALA A 223 -0.93 13.65 -13.80
C ALA A 223 -0.91 14.46 -15.11
N MET A 224 -0.76 15.79 -15.04
CA MET A 224 -0.61 16.62 -16.24
C MET A 224 0.71 16.36 -17.00
N CYS A 225 1.80 16.07 -16.29
CA CYS A 225 3.04 15.61 -16.91
C CYS A 225 2.83 14.27 -17.63
N LEU A 226 2.25 13.28 -16.94
CA LEU A 226 1.95 11.96 -17.48
C LEU A 226 1.04 12.02 -18.73
N ASP A 227 -0.02 12.82 -18.66
CA ASP A 227 -0.99 12.99 -19.76
C ASP A 227 -0.44 13.83 -20.94
N GLY A 228 0.79 14.36 -20.82
CA GLY A 228 1.41 15.18 -21.86
C GLY A 228 0.69 16.50 -22.14
N ALA A 229 0.27 17.22 -21.09
CA ALA A 229 -0.46 18.47 -21.21
C ALA A 229 0.25 19.49 -22.13
N ILE A 230 -0.49 20.11 -23.05
CA ILE A 230 0.06 21.16 -23.93
C ILE A 230 0.49 22.37 -23.11
N ASN A 231 1.54 23.05 -23.59
CA ASN A 231 2.16 24.22 -22.95
C ASN A 231 2.78 23.97 -21.57
N LEU A 232 2.86 22.73 -21.11
CA LEU A 232 3.60 22.38 -19.89
C LEU A 232 5.11 22.62 -20.12
N PRO A 233 5.85 23.14 -19.12
CA PRO A 233 7.30 23.19 -19.20
C PRO A 233 7.90 21.78 -19.40
N ALA A 234 9.09 21.69 -19.97
CA ALA A 234 9.80 20.42 -20.13
C ALA A 234 9.92 19.69 -18.78
N LEU A 235 9.75 18.37 -18.77
CA LEU A 235 9.67 17.56 -17.55
C LEU A 235 10.84 17.82 -16.59
N GLY A 236 12.08 17.88 -17.09
CA GLY A 236 13.25 18.17 -16.26
C GLY A 236 13.20 19.53 -15.55
N MET A 237 12.60 20.55 -16.17
CA MET A 237 12.36 21.85 -15.51
C MET A 237 11.28 21.76 -14.44
N VAL A 238 10.22 21.00 -14.70
CA VAL A 238 9.16 20.75 -13.71
C VAL A 238 9.74 20.02 -12.51
N MET A 239 10.47 18.92 -12.73
CA MET A 239 11.11 18.13 -11.67
C MET A 239 12.10 18.96 -10.83
N GLN A 240 12.89 19.84 -11.46
CA GLN A 240 13.77 20.75 -10.72
C GLN A 240 12.96 21.71 -9.83
N ALA A 241 11.85 22.26 -10.34
CA ALA A 241 11.00 23.15 -9.57
C ALA A 241 10.22 22.43 -8.45
N VAL A 242 9.88 21.14 -8.64
CA VAL A 242 9.31 20.28 -7.60
C VAL A 242 10.32 20.02 -6.49
N LYS A 243 11.57 19.69 -6.86
CA LYS A 243 12.67 19.48 -5.91
C LYS A 243 12.89 20.67 -5.00
N GLU A 244 13.00 21.87 -5.59
CA GLU A 244 13.22 23.11 -4.84
C GLU A 244 12.10 23.39 -3.84
N ARG A 245 10.84 23.11 -4.22
CA ARG A 245 9.68 23.24 -3.34
C ARG A 245 9.69 22.24 -2.21
N GLU A 246 10.03 20.98 -2.50
CA GLU A 246 10.09 19.92 -1.50
C GLU A 246 11.18 20.17 -0.46
N ILE A 247 12.36 20.59 -0.90
CA ILE A 247 13.47 20.96 0.00
C ILE A 247 13.05 22.11 0.93
N ALA A 248 12.36 23.11 0.38
CA ALA A 248 11.89 24.26 1.15
C ALA A 248 10.81 23.87 2.18
N ARG A 249 9.88 22.98 1.79
CA ARG A 249 8.81 22.48 2.65
C ARG A 249 8.30 21.12 2.14
N PRO A 250 8.55 20.02 2.85
CA PRO A 250 8.10 18.70 2.43
C PRO A 250 6.59 18.56 2.25
N GLY A 251 6.15 17.58 1.45
CA GLY A 251 4.74 17.24 1.23
C GLY A 251 4.17 17.55 -0.15
N PHE A 252 5.03 17.71 -1.17
CA PHE A 252 4.62 17.99 -2.55
C PHE A 252 5.19 16.96 -3.56
N ALA A 253 6.48 16.63 -3.44
CA ALA A 253 7.22 15.78 -4.37
C ALA A 253 6.66 14.35 -4.45
N GLY A 254 6.35 13.73 -3.30
CA GLY A 254 5.81 12.37 -3.29
C GLY A 254 4.51 12.25 -4.08
N ALA A 255 3.55 13.14 -3.83
CA ALA A 255 2.28 13.15 -4.54
C ALA A 255 2.44 13.38 -6.06
N PHE A 256 3.41 14.23 -6.45
CA PHE A 256 3.78 14.45 -7.84
C PHE A 256 4.38 13.18 -8.48
N LEU A 257 5.39 12.59 -7.84
CA LEU A 257 6.10 11.41 -8.35
C LEU A 257 5.18 10.19 -8.44
N GLY A 258 4.26 10.05 -7.49
CA GLY A 258 3.31 8.94 -7.45
C GLY A 258 2.45 8.80 -8.69
N GLN A 259 2.15 9.89 -9.40
CA GLN A 259 1.45 9.82 -10.67
C GLN A 259 2.36 9.31 -11.80
N LEU A 260 3.60 9.82 -11.85
CA LEU A 260 4.57 9.42 -12.87
C LEU A 260 4.98 7.95 -12.75
N GLN A 261 4.98 7.38 -11.54
CA GLN A 261 5.31 5.97 -11.34
C GLN A 261 4.21 4.99 -11.73
N THR A 262 3.00 5.45 -12.03
CA THR A 262 1.92 4.54 -12.49
C THR A 262 2.15 4.01 -13.91
N ASP A 263 3.08 4.59 -14.66
CA ASP A 263 3.39 4.20 -16.03
C ASP A 263 4.91 4.06 -16.24
N SER A 264 5.34 2.87 -16.65
CA SER A 264 6.73 2.58 -17.03
C SER A 264 7.27 3.51 -18.12
N ALA A 265 6.41 4.01 -19.02
CA ALA A 265 6.82 4.96 -20.06
C ALA A 265 7.25 6.31 -19.46
N ALA A 266 6.58 6.77 -18.40
CA ALA A 266 6.93 8.02 -17.73
C ALA A 266 8.29 7.93 -17.02
N ILE A 267 8.71 6.75 -16.54
CA ILE A 267 10.06 6.54 -16.01
C ILE A 267 11.12 6.76 -17.11
N ALA A 268 10.90 6.23 -18.31
CA ALA A 268 11.80 6.47 -19.44
C ALA A 268 11.86 7.97 -19.80
N GLU A 269 10.73 8.67 -19.77
CA GLU A 269 10.70 10.12 -20.02
C GLU A 269 11.47 10.94 -18.97
N ILE A 270 11.46 10.52 -17.71
CA ILE A 270 12.28 11.14 -16.65
C ILE A 270 13.76 11.04 -17.02
N GLU A 271 14.24 9.87 -17.43
CA GLU A 271 15.62 9.66 -17.85
C GLU A 271 15.98 10.49 -19.08
N GLU A 272 15.10 10.52 -20.10
CA GLU A 272 15.27 11.32 -21.31
C GLU A 272 15.29 12.83 -21.03
N SER A 273 14.63 13.27 -19.95
CA SER A 273 14.66 14.66 -19.50
C SER A 273 16.00 15.08 -18.87
N GLY A 274 16.93 14.13 -18.68
CA GLY A 274 18.24 14.34 -18.08
C GLY A 274 18.22 14.33 -16.54
N VAL A 275 17.12 13.88 -15.93
CA VAL A 275 17.00 13.75 -14.47
C VAL A 275 17.39 12.33 -14.08
N ASN A 276 18.43 12.19 -13.27
CA ASN A 276 18.69 10.96 -12.54
C ASN A 276 17.77 10.93 -11.31
N LEU A 277 16.81 10.01 -11.31
CA LEU A 277 15.78 9.95 -10.27
C LEU A 277 16.36 9.64 -8.88
N SER A 278 17.37 8.77 -8.80
CA SER A 278 18.04 8.45 -7.53
C SER A 278 18.75 9.67 -6.95
N ASP A 279 19.52 10.39 -7.77
CA ASP A 279 20.20 11.63 -7.34
C ASP A 279 19.18 12.70 -6.93
N TRP A 280 18.06 12.78 -7.66
CA TRP A 280 16.99 13.73 -7.37
C TRP A 280 16.35 13.49 -6.01
N ILE A 281 16.05 12.23 -5.66
CA ILE A 281 15.50 11.85 -4.35
C ILE A 281 16.52 12.10 -3.23
N LEU A 282 17.76 11.65 -3.42
CA LEU A 282 18.83 11.82 -2.42
C LEU A 282 19.11 13.29 -2.13
N GLU A 283 19.05 14.16 -3.14
CA GLU A 283 19.20 15.60 -2.95
C GLU A 283 18.06 16.20 -2.12
N ILE A 284 16.81 15.74 -2.30
CA ILE A 284 15.68 16.19 -1.49
C ILE A 284 15.87 15.78 -0.04
N ILE A 285 16.11 14.48 0.20
CA ILE A 285 16.18 13.93 1.56
C ILE A 285 17.36 14.56 2.33
N SER A 286 18.51 14.75 1.68
CA SER A 286 19.69 15.33 2.32
C SER A 286 19.59 16.83 2.60
N LYS A 287 18.68 17.56 1.93
CA LYS A 287 18.59 19.03 2.04
C LYS A 287 17.30 19.55 2.67
N ARG A 288 16.24 18.73 2.77
CA ARG A 288 14.97 19.16 3.36
C ARG A 288 15.14 19.53 4.83
N SER A 289 14.36 20.50 5.28
CA SER A 289 14.50 21.06 6.62
C SER A 289 13.73 20.29 7.71
N THR A 290 12.76 19.46 7.32
CA THR A 290 11.89 18.69 8.22
C THR A 290 11.57 17.34 7.59
N ASP A 291 10.95 16.46 8.39
CA ASP A 291 10.30 15.26 7.87
C ASP A 291 9.06 15.61 7.02
N GLU A 292 8.59 14.63 6.26
CA GLU A 292 7.38 14.75 5.46
C GLU A 292 6.12 14.80 6.33
N PRO A 293 5.14 15.65 5.98
CA PRO A 293 3.84 15.61 6.64
C PRO A 293 3.11 14.30 6.26
N CYS A 294 2.39 13.73 7.23
CA CYS A 294 1.45 12.66 6.96
C CYS A 294 0.19 13.24 6.29
N VAL A 295 0.09 13.13 4.96
CA VAL A 295 -1.07 13.60 4.20
C VAL A 295 -1.97 12.40 3.86
N PRO A 296 -3.25 12.41 4.26
CA PRO A 296 -4.17 11.35 3.90
C PRO A 296 -4.18 11.14 2.39
N TYR A 297 -4.05 9.87 2.01
CA TYR A 297 -4.16 9.38 0.65
C TYR A 297 -3.08 9.77 -0.36
N TYR A 298 -2.06 10.52 0.06
CA TYR A 298 -0.91 10.83 -0.77
C TYR A 298 0.35 10.31 -0.11
N ASN A 299 1.13 9.54 -0.87
CA ASN A 299 2.42 9.07 -0.41
C ASN A 299 3.45 10.21 -0.50
N GLY A 300 4.31 10.28 0.51
CA GLY A 300 5.48 11.14 0.50
C GLY A 300 6.61 10.58 -0.37
N ILE A 301 7.66 11.36 -0.60
CA ILE A 301 8.83 10.91 -1.32
C ILE A 301 9.53 9.74 -0.63
N ASP A 302 9.45 9.63 0.70
CA ASP A 302 10.05 8.49 1.40
C ASP A 302 9.26 7.19 1.28
N PHE A 303 8.16 7.20 0.54
CA PHE A 303 7.52 5.97 0.11
C PHE A 303 8.16 5.44 -1.18
N TYR A 304 8.78 6.30 -1.99
CA TYR A 304 9.30 5.89 -3.30
C TYR A 304 10.81 5.61 -3.26
N ASP A 305 11.50 6.15 -2.27
CA ASP A 305 12.93 5.97 -2.09
C ASP A 305 13.33 4.51 -1.87
N HIS A 306 12.55 3.74 -1.11
CA HIS A 306 12.89 2.36 -0.80
C HIS A 306 12.79 1.50 -2.06
N GLU A 307 11.84 1.74 -2.96
CA GLU A 307 11.77 1.05 -4.24
C GLU A 307 12.89 1.47 -5.21
N ILE A 308 13.22 2.76 -5.27
CA ILE A 308 14.19 3.29 -6.24
C ILE A 308 15.65 3.04 -5.81
N LEU A 309 15.93 3.04 -4.51
CA LEU A 309 17.29 3.00 -3.96
C LEU A 309 17.67 1.62 -3.41
N SER A 310 16.75 0.65 -3.39
CA SER A 310 16.91 -0.66 -2.72
C SER A 310 18.15 -1.44 -3.15
N THR A 311 18.51 -1.34 -4.42
CA THR A 311 19.61 -2.10 -5.02
C THR A 311 20.93 -1.34 -5.04
N ASN A 312 20.99 -0.14 -4.45
CA ASN A 312 22.15 0.74 -4.49
C ASN A 312 22.70 1.03 -3.07
N PRO A 313 23.73 0.27 -2.62
CA PRO A 313 24.37 0.51 -1.33
C PRO A 313 24.98 1.91 -1.17
N GLU A 314 25.45 2.54 -2.26
CA GLU A 314 25.99 3.91 -2.18
C GLU A 314 24.88 4.92 -1.85
N ALA A 315 23.68 4.74 -2.42
CA ALA A 315 22.52 5.55 -2.08
C ALA A 315 22.07 5.34 -0.63
N VAL A 316 22.01 4.09 -0.16
CA VAL A 316 21.70 3.78 1.25
C VAL A 316 22.72 4.42 2.19
N ARG A 317 24.02 4.36 1.85
CA ARG A 317 25.06 5.07 2.63
C ARG A 317 24.79 6.57 2.71
N LEU A 318 24.43 7.22 1.60
CA LEU A 318 24.10 8.65 1.60
C LEU A 318 22.88 8.99 2.47
N LEU A 319 21.89 8.10 2.54
CA LEU A 319 20.74 8.25 3.45
C LEU A 319 21.16 8.16 4.92
N ILE A 320 22.02 7.18 5.27
CA ILE A 320 22.60 7.04 6.62
C ILE A 320 23.37 8.32 6.98
N ASP A 321 24.27 8.77 6.09
CA ASP A 321 25.12 9.95 6.32
C ASP A 321 24.30 11.25 6.44
N SER A 322 23.09 11.28 5.87
CA SER A 322 22.14 12.39 5.97
C SER A 322 21.27 12.33 7.24
N GLY A 323 21.41 11.30 8.07
CA GLY A 323 20.60 11.09 9.27
C GLY A 323 19.19 10.54 9.00
N ALA A 324 18.92 10.06 7.78
CA ALA A 324 17.64 9.49 7.38
C ALA A 324 17.62 7.96 7.63
N GLU A 325 17.90 7.53 8.86
CA GLU A 325 18.11 6.11 9.20
C GLU A 325 16.90 5.23 8.90
N SER A 326 15.68 5.70 9.19
CA SER A 326 14.46 4.92 8.92
C SER A 326 14.26 4.65 7.44
N VAL A 327 14.50 5.67 6.62
CA VAL A 327 14.50 5.59 5.17
C VAL A 327 15.59 4.65 4.65
N ALA A 328 16.81 4.81 5.16
CA ALA A 328 17.93 3.93 4.80
C ALA A 328 17.61 2.46 5.10
N ALA A 329 16.98 2.18 6.25
CA ALA A 329 16.60 0.83 6.64
C ALA A 329 15.48 0.24 5.78
N MET A 330 14.49 1.05 5.37
CA MET A 330 13.47 0.61 4.43
C MET A 330 14.10 0.24 3.08
N ALA A 331 14.91 1.13 2.50
CA ALA A 331 15.60 0.86 1.25
C ALA A 331 16.53 -0.36 1.34
N ALA A 332 17.37 -0.43 2.38
CA ALA A 332 18.34 -1.51 2.56
C ALA A 332 17.72 -2.89 2.77
N THR A 333 16.43 -2.94 3.15
CA THR A 333 15.73 -4.20 3.42
C THR A 333 14.68 -4.54 2.36
N GLU A 334 14.46 -3.70 1.35
CA GLU A 334 13.36 -3.86 0.37
C GLU A 334 13.49 -5.11 -0.51
N GLU A 335 14.72 -5.48 -0.90
CA GLU A 335 14.97 -6.63 -1.76
C GLU A 335 15.02 -7.93 -0.95
N ASP A 336 14.22 -8.94 -1.30
CA ASP A 336 14.26 -10.27 -0.68
C ASP A 336 15.44 -11.13 -1.18
N ARG A 337 16.64 -10.52 -1.22
CA ARG A 337 17.90 -11.16 -1.64
C ARG A 337 19.12 -10.38 -1.12
N CYS A 338 20.28 -11.02 -1.16
CA CYS A 338 21.55 -10.34 -0.93
C CYS A 338 21.85 -9.30 -2.01
N ILE A 339 22.32 -8.13 -1.59
CA ILE A 339 22.86 -7.05 -2.43
C ILE A 339 24.32 -6.81 -2.01
N ASP A 340 25.23 -6.93 -2.98
CA ASP A 340 26.66 -6.76 -2.74
C ASP A 340 26.94 -5.40 -2.09
N GLY A 341 27.62 -5.41 -0.93
CA GLY A 341 27.96 -4.20 -0.18
C GLY A 341 26.88 -3.71 0.81
N MET A 342 25.65 -4.22 0.76
CA MET A 342 24.57 -3.78 1.64
C MET A 342 24.69 -4.33 3.06
N GLN A 343 25.26 -5.53 3.24
CA GLN A 343 25.38 -6.19 4.56
C GLN A 343 26.01 -5.27 5.63
N VAL A 344 27.12 -4.61 5.31
CA VAL A 344 27.83 -3.73 6.26
C VAL A 344 26.96 -2.54 6.68
N LEU A 345 26.11 -2.05 5.78
CA LEU A 345 25.18 -0.95 6.07
C LEU A 345 24.05 -1.41 7.00
N LEU A 346 23.54 -2.62 6.75
CA LEU A 346 22.54 -3.25 7.61
C LEU A 346 23.09 -3.54 9.01
N GLU A 347 24.35 -3.98 9.13
CA GLU A 347 25.02 -4.16 10.43
C GLU A 347 25.13 -2.84 11.20
N GLU A 348 25.43 -1.74 10.51
CA GLU A 348 25.47 -0.40 11.12
C GLU A 348 24.07 0.05 11.57
N LEU A 349 23.07 -0.07 10.70
CA LEU A 349 21.67 0.29 11.01
C LEU A 349 21.07 -0.59 12.12
N ALA A 350 21.48 -1.85 12.23
CA ALA A 350 21.08 -2.75 13.31
C ALA A 350 21.47 -2.21 14.70
N LEU A 351 22.45 -1.30 14.80
CA LEU A 351 22.86 -0.63 16.03
C LEU A 351 22.03 0.61 16.36
N SER A 352 21.08 1.00 15.51
CA SER A 352 20.26 2.20 15.73
C SER A 352 19.55 2.17 17.10
N ALA A 353 19.40 3.37 17.66
CA ALA A 353 18.59 3.57 18.86
C ALA A 353 17.09 3.46 18.55
N ASP A 354 16.70 3.66 17.29
CA ASP A 354 15.34 3.41 16.83
C ASP A 354 15.08 1.89 16.80
N GLU A 355 14.10 1.45 17.58
CA GLU A 355 13.76 0.03 17.73
C GLU A 355 13.27 -0.59 16.42
N PHE A 356 12.49 0.15 15.63
CA PHE A 356 11.99 -0.32 14.34
C PHE A 356 13.15 -0.54 13.38
N VAL A 357 14.03 0.46 13.23
CA VAL A 357 15.23 0.37 12.36
C VAL A 357 16.12 -0.82 12.75
N SER A 358 16.48 -0.89 14.04
CA SER A 358 17.33 -1.97 14.54
C SER A 358 16.70 -3.34 14.28
N ARG A 359 15.40 -3.48 14.54
CA ARG A 359 14.63 -4.73 14.38
C ARG A 359 14.59 -5.19 12.93
N ILE A 360 14.14 -4.35 12.00
CA ILE A 360 13.99 -4.76 10.59
C ILE A 360 15.34 -5.09 9.95
N CYS A 361 16.41 -4.39 10.31
CA CYS A 361 17.76 -4.69 9.82
C CYS A 361 18.29 -6.01 10.39
N CYS A 362 18.07 -6.30 11.67
CA CYS A 362 18.44 -7.59 12.27
C CYS A 362 17.67 -8.75 11.63
N TRP A 363 16.37 -8.58 11.38
CA TRP A 363 15.55 -9.57 10.69
C TRP A 363 16.07 -9.85 9.27
N HIS A 364 16.42 -8.79 8.54
CA HIS A 364 16.91 -8.92 7.18
C HIS A 364 18.31 -9.55 7.10
N LEU A 365 19.22 -9.20 8.02
CA LEU A 365 20.53 -9.86 8.17
C LEU A 365 20.38 -11.36 8.43
N ALA A 366 19.48 -11.73 9.33
CA ALA A 366 19.19 -13.13 9.64
C ALA A 366 18.55 -13.85 8.45
N GLY A 367 17.62 -13.19 7.76
CA GLY A 367 16.79 -13.80 6.73
C GLY A 367 17.40 -13.86 5.33
N GLN A 368 18.31 -12.94 4.99
CA GLN A 368 18.91 -12.86 3.66
C GLN A 368 20.42 -13.11 3.67
N TYR A 369 21.13 -12.67 4.72
CA TYR A 369 22.60 -12.74 4.80
C TYR A 369 23.12 -13.88 5.69
N ARG A 370 22.23 -14.71 6.25
CA ARG A 370 22.58 -15.77 7.22
C ARG A 370 23.45 -15.23 8.36
N PHE A 371 23.14 -14.03 8.85
CA PHE A 371 23.98 -13.32 9.82
C PHE A 371 23.21 -13.04 11.12
N LEU A 372 23.71 -13.57 12.24
CA LEU A 372 23.17 -13.26 13.57
C LEU A 372 23.83 -11.99 14.11
N HIS A 373 23.13 -10.86 14.00
CA HIS A 373 23.64 -9.61 14.54
C HIS A 373 23.60 -9.62 16.09
N PRO A 374 24.70 -9.29 16.81
CA PRO A 374 24.74 -9.35 18.27
C PRO A 374 23.67 -8.49 18.96
N GLU A 375 23.34 -7.33 18.37
CA GLU A 375 22.30 -6.46 18.91
C GLU A 375 20.90 -7.06 18.75
N GLY A 376 20.65 -7.75 17.65
CA GLY A 376 19.38 -8.45 17.41
C GLY A 376 19.18 -9.59 18.40
N GLU A 377 20.23 -10.36 18.69
CA GLU A 377 20.20 -11.39 19.74
C GLU A 377 19.99 -10.76 21.12
N ARG A 378 20.75 -9.71 21.46
CA ARG A 378 20.68 -9.03 22.76
C ARG A 378 19.30 -8.43 23.04
N ARG A 379 18.65 -7.86 22.01
CA ARG A 379 17.30 -7.27 22.10
C ARG A 379 16.18 -8.30 21.92
N GLY A 380 16.51 -9.55 21.60
CA GLY A 380 15.53 -10.62 21.42
C GLY A 380 14.73 -10.50 20.11
N TYR A 381 15.30 -9.89 19.07
CA TYR A 381 14.66 -9.81 17.74
C TYR A 381 14.91 -11.05 16.89
N VAL A 382 16.05 -11.72 17.09
CA VAL A 382 16.47 -12.90 16.34
C VAL A 382 17.25 -13.88 17.23
N GLN A 383 17.11 -15.18 16.96
CA GLN A 383 17.86 -16.25 17.63
C GLN A 383 18.31 -17.29 16.61
N LEU A 384 19.54 -17.79 16.76
CA LEU A 384 20.05 -18.89 15.94
C LEU A 384 19.90 -20.23 16.69
N GLU A 385 19.22 -21.17 16.06
CA GLU A 385 19.13 -22.56 16.47
C GLU A 385 19.93 -23.45 15.52
N GLU A 386 21.12 -23.86 15.94
CA GLU A 386 21.94 -24.81 15.19
C GLU A 386 21.37 -26.23 15.30
N ARG A 387 21.26 -26.91 14.15
CA ARG A 387 20.84 -28.31 14.06
C ARG A 387 21.86 -29.10 13.23
N GLU A 388 21.67 -30.41 13.16
CA GLU A 388 22.62 -31.31 12.50
C GLU A 388 22.74 -31.05 10.99
N ASP A 389 21.61 -30.77 10.33
CA ASP A 389 21.49 -30.62 8.88
C ASP A 389 21.15 -29.18 8.43
N VAL A 390 20.77 -28.30 9.36
CA VAL A 390 20.37 -26.91 9.08
C VAL A 390 20.79 -25.94 10.17
N ASP A 391 20.78 -24.66 9.82
CA ASP A 391 20.76 -23.55 10.76
C ASP A 391 19.42 -22.83 10.65
N ILE A 392 18.77 -22.54 11.79
CA ILE A 392 17.44 -21.92 11.81
C ILE A 392 17.54 -20.58 12.53
N PHE A 393 17.25 -19.50 11.82
CA PHE A 393 17.11 -18.16 12.39
C PHE A 393 15.65 -17.93 12.75
N LEU A 394 15.34 -17.93 14.04
CA LEU A 394 14.02 -17.59 14.56
C LEU A 394 13.89 -16.07 14.66
N VAL A 395 12.77 -15.52 14.21
CA VAL A 395 12.50 -14.08 14.14
C VAL A 395 11.34 -13.74 15.08
N PHE A 396 11.53 -12.73 15.92
CA PHE A 396 10.61 -12.32 16.98
C PHE A 396 10.17 -10.87 16.77
N ASP A 397 8.89 -10.61 16.99
CA ASP A 397 8.35 -9.26 17.17
C ASP A 397 7.78 -9.16 18.60
N PRO A 398 8.58 -8.63 19.55
CA PRO A 398 8.18 -8.51 20.95
C PRO A 398 6.95 -7.63 21.17
N GLU A 399 6.62 -6.73 20.24
CA GLU A 399 5.46 -5.85 20.38
C GLU A 399 4.15 -6.59 20.11
N GLU A 400 4.16 -7.50 19.13
CA GLU A 400 2.96 -8.19 18.66
C GLU A 400 2.83 -9.61 19.24
N TYR A 401 3.95 -10.32 19.39
CA TYR A 401 3.97 -11.76 19.70
C TYR A 401 4.65 -12.13 21.02
N ASP A 402 5.11 -11.14 21.79
CA ASP A 402 5.83 -11.29 23.06
C ASP A 402 7.16 -12.07 22.86
N ASP A 403 7.38 -13.15 23.59
CA ASP A 403 8.60 -13.96 23.54
C ASP A 403 8.59 -15.05 22.46
N ARG A 404 7.64 -15.00 21.52
CA ARG A 404 7.44 -16.08 20.54
C ARG A 404 7.93 -15.68 19.15
N PRO A 405 8.59 -16.59 18.43
CA PRO A 405 8.91 -16.31 17.05
C PRO A 405 7.62 -16.27 16.22
N TYR A 406 7.58 -15.45 15.18
CA TYR A 406 6.46 -15.42 14.22
C TYR A 406 6.90 -15.86 12.81
N ALA A 407 8.21 -15.95 12.59
CA ALA A 407 8.82 -16.42 11.37
C ALA A 407 10.18 -17.08 11.63
N ALA A 408 10.69 -17.81 10.64
CA ALA A 408 12.06 -18.30 10.63
C ALA A 408 12.63 -18.44 9.23
N THR A 409 13.95 -18.34 9.15
CA THR A 409 14.71 -18.70 7.96
C THR A 409 15.58 -19.93 8.23
N ILE A 410 15.48 -20.92 7.35
CA ILE A 410 16.22 -22.18 7.43
C ILE A 410 17.29 -22.18 6.33
N TYR A 411 18.55 -22.34 6.73
CA TYR A 411 19.69 -22.46 5.83
C TYR A 411 20.30 -23.87 5.88
N PRO A 412 20.91 -24.35 4.79
CA PRO A 412 21.70 -25.58 4.81
C PRO A 412 22.90 -25.43 5.74
N LYS A 413 23.19 -26.43 6.58
CA LYS A 413 24.37 -26.38 7.45
C LYS A 413 25.64 -26.22 6.61
N GLU A 414 26.44 -25.20 6.92
CA GLU A 414 27.70 -24.96 6.23
C GLU A 414 28.71 -26.06 6.57
N SER A 415 28.81 -27.07 5.70
CA SER A 415 29.78 -28.15 5.85
C SER A 415 30.99 -27.87 4.98
N SER A 416 32.12 -27.58 5.61
CA SER A 416 33.43 -27.48 4.97
C SER A 416 33.86 -28.77 4.24
N LEU A 417 33.18 -29.89 4.48
CA LEU A 417 33.45 -31.20 3.88
C LEU A 417 32.62 -31.51 2.62
N THR A 418 31.41 -30.96 2.50
CA THR A 418 30.51 -31.29 1.38
C THR A 418 30.38 -30.17 0.35
N GLY A 419 30.74 -28.92 0.70
CA GLY A 419 30.54 -27.76 -0.17
C GLY A 419 29.07 -27.55 -0.55
N GLN A 420 28.13 -28.15 0.19
CA GLN A 420 26.70 -28.02 -0.09
C GLN A 420 26.23 -26.63 0.31
N THR A 421 25.79 -25.88 -0.68
CA THR A 421 25.18 -24.56 -0.56
C THR A 421 23.65 -24.59 -0.67
N PHE A 422 23.05 -25.79 -0.69
CA PHE A 422 21.61 -25.97 -0.93
C PHE A 422 21.01 -27.07 -0.03
N LEU A 423 19.79 -26.83 0.43
CA LEU A 423 18.87 -27.79 1.03
C LEU A 423 18.27 -28.67 -0.05
N ALA A 424 18.28 -29.98 0.16
CA ALA A 424 17.42 -30.88 -0.61
C ALA A 424 15.96 -30.66 -0.20
N ASP A 425 15.04 -30.79 -1.14
CA ASP A 425 13.60 -30.62 -0.91
C ASP A 425 13.04 -31.40 0.29
N SER A 426 13.47 -32.66 0.45
CA SER A 426 13.06 -33.50 1.58
C SER A 426 13.54 -32.99 2.94
N VAL A 427 14.69 -32.29 2.98
CA VAL A 427 15.21 -31.66 4.20
C VAL A 427 14.46 -30.36 4.49
N ALA A 428 14.19 -29.56 3.46
CA ALA A 428 13.37 -28.36 3.58
C ALA A 428 11.98 -28.71 4.18
N TRP A 429 11.23 -29.62 3.54
CA TRP A 429 9.91 -30.01 4.01
C TRP A 429 9.90 -30.69 5.38
N LYS A 430 10.94 -31.46 5.72
CA LYS A 430 11.11 -32.00 7.08
C LYS A 430 11.13 -30.89 8.14
N TRP A 431 11.78 -29.76 7.88
CA TRP A 431 11.85 -28.64 8.81
C TRP A 431 10.62 -27.73 8.75
N ILE A 432 10.04 -27.53 7.57
CA ILE A 432 8.75 -26.82 7.41
C ILE A 432 7.64 -27.57 8.17
N ASP A 433 7.58 -28.90 8.09
CA ASP A 433 6.64 -29.75 8.84
C ASP A 433 6.85 -29.72 10.35
N LYS A 434 8.05 -29.37 10.82
CA LYS A 434 8.30 -29.17 12.25
C LYS A 434 7.85 -27.81 12.74
N LEU A 435 8.08 -26.74 11.96
CA LEU A 435 7.71 -25.38 12.33
C LEU A 435 6.20 -25.16 12.18
N VAL A 436 5.62 -25.66 11.10
CA VAL A 436 4.20 -25.50 10.78
C VAL A 436 3.66 -26.85 10.33
N PRO A 437 3.26 -27.74 11.25
CA PRO A 437 2.76 -29.07 10.90
C PRO A 437 1.60 -29.04 9.89
N PRO A 438 1.45 -30.07 9.01
CA PRO A 438 0.40 -30.12 8.00
C PRO A 438 -1.03 -29.89 8.53
N GLU A 439 -1.31 -30.29 9.77
CA GLU A 439 -2.60 -30.08 10.45
C GLU A 439 -2.92 -28.60 10.76
N LEU A 440 -1.91 -27.73 10.81
CA LEU A 440 -2.09 -26.28 11.00
C LEU A 440 -2.21 -25.53 9.67
N ARG A 441 -1.94 -26.19 8.54
CA ARG A 441 -1.99 -25.59 7.21
C ARG A 441 -3.40 -25.67 6.64
N ALA A 442 -4.08 -24.52 6.53
CA ALA A 442 -5.36 -24.46 5.84
C ALA A 442 -5.20 -24.86 4.35
N PRO A 443 -6.20 -25.50 3.73
CA PRO A 443 -6.11 -25.87 2.32
C PRO A 443 -5.95 -24.64 1.42
N MET A 444 -4.95 -24.63 0.53
CA MET A 444 -4.66 -23.45 -0.31
C MET A 444 -5.86 -22.99 -1.14
N LYS A 445 -6.68 -23.92 -1.63
CA LYS A 445 -7.90 -23.61 -2.41
C LYS A 445 -8.90 -22.72 -1.67
N ASP A 446 -8.81 -22.67 -0.34
CA ASP A 446 -9.65 -21.89 0.55
C ASP A 446 -9.06 -20.48 0.80
N ASN A 447 -7.85 -20.18 0.31
CA ASN A 447 -7.26 -18.84 0.33
C ASN A 447 -7.93 -17.91 -0.69
N ASP A 448 -7.73 -16.60 -0.50
CA ASP A 448 -8.06 -15.60 -1.50
C ASP A 448 -7.16 -15.70 -2.74
N TRP A 449 -7.70 -15.25 -3.87
CA TRP A 449 -6.91 -15.13 -5.11
C TRP A 449 -5.79 -14.08 -4.92
N PRO A 450 -4.56 -14.31 -5.43
CA PRO A 450 -4.13 -15.39 -6.32
C PRO A 450 -3.61 -16.67 -5.63
N TYR A 451 -3.64 -16.73 -4.30
CA TYR A 451 -2.95 -17.75 -3.51
C TYR A 451 -3.66 -19.11 -3.39
N LYS A 452 -4.55 -19.42 -4.35
CA LYS A 452 -5.27 -20.71 -4.41
C LYS A 452 -4.37 -21.87 -4.85
N THR A 453 -3.22 -21.54 -5.44
CA THR A 453 -2.18 -22.46 -5.88
C THR A 453 -0.81 -21.90 -5.48
N PRO A 454 0.24 -22.74 -5.41
CA PRO A 454 1.60 -22.25 -5.23
C PRO A 454 1.96 -21.25 -6.33
N GLN A 455 2.68 -20.19 -5.96
CA GLN A 455 3.28 -19.25 -6.91
C GLN A 455 4.71 -19.72 -7.13
N ILE A 456 5.05 -20.12 -8.36
CA ILE A 456 6.34 -20.75 -8.66
C ILE A 456 7.00 -19.97 -9.78
N ASP A 457 8.18 -19.45 -9.50
CA ASP A 457 9.08 -18.78 -10.43
C ASP A 457 10.33 -19.66 -10.67
N SER A 458 11.30 -19.17 -11.45
CA SER A 458 12.52 -19.93 -11.73
C SER A 458 13.43 -20.11 -10.50
N ASP A 459 13.34 -19.18 -9.55
CA ASP A 459 14.24 -19.03 -8.41
C ASP A 459 13.53 -19.01 -7.05
N SER A 460 12.20 -19.17 -7.03
CA SER A 460 11.42 -19.29 -5.80
C SER A 460 10.11 -20.05 -5.97
N ALA A 461 9.64 -20.65 -4.88
CA ALA A 461 8.30 -21.22 -4.77
C ALA A 461 7.63 -20.77 -3.47
N MET A 462 6.49 -20.09 -3.59
CA MET A 462 5.68 -19.60 -2.48
C MET A 462 4.41 -20.44 -2.29
N TYR A 463 4.15 -20.82 -1.03
CA TYR A 463 2.97 -21.54 -0.61
C TYR A 463 2.28 -20.78 0.53
N VAL A 464 1.04 -20.39 0.31
CA VAL A 464 0.20 -19.76 1.34
C VAL A 464 -0.80 -20.77 1.85
N TYR A 465 -0.91 -20.94 3.16
CA TYR A 465 -1.83 -21.87 3.83
C TYR A 465 -2.63 -21.10 4.89
N GLY A 466 -3.66 -20.37 4.46
CA GLY A 466 -4.36 -19.41 5.31
C GLY A 466 -3.40 -18.32 5.78
N ALA A 467 -3.15 -18.28 7.09
CA ALA A 467 -2.25 -17.30 7.70
C ALA A 467 -0.76 -17.69 7.65
N CYS A 468 -0.43 -18.93 7.25
CA CYS A 468 0.95 -19.38 7.15
C CYS A 468 1.50 -19.17 5.73
N ILE A 469 2.75 -18.72 5.61
CA ILE A 469 3.44 -18.53 4.34
C ILE A 469 4.75 -19.33 4.38
N VAL A 470 5.07 -20.01 3.29
CA VAL A 470 6.30 -20.76 3.09
C VAL A 470 6.89 -20.36 1.76
N ASP A 471 8.07 -19.74 1.80
CA ASP A 471 8.84 -19.34 0.63
C ASP A 471 10.11 -20.16 0.56
N LEU A 472 10.27 -20.93 -0.51
CA LEU A 472 11.49 -21.66 -0.81
C LEU A 472 12.26 -20.90 -1.87
N PHE A 473 13.50 -20.51 -1.58
CA PHE A 473 14.36 -19.76 -2.50
C PHE A 473 15.43 -20.69 -3.07
N GLY A 474 15.61 -20.71 -4.39
CA GLY A 474 16.55 -21.59 -5.07
C GLY A 474 15.99 -22.15 -6.39
N ASP A 475 16.62 -23.19 -6.91
CA ASP A 475 16.28 -23.75 -8.23
C ASP A 475 15.03 -24.64 -8.13
N THR A 476 13.92 -24.16 -8.73
CA THR A 476 12.61 -24.85 -8.74
C THR A 476 12.55 -26.01 -9.72
N GLU A 477 13.44 -26.08 -10.72
CA GLU A 477 13.51 -27.23 -11.63
C GLU A 477 14.17 -28.43 -10.94
N THR A 478 15.16 -28.18 -10.09
CA THR A 478 15.90 -29.23 -9.38
C THR A 478 15.49 -29.41 -7.91
N ASN A 479 14.57 -28.58 -7.41
CA ASN A 479 14.16 -28.49 -6.01
C ASN A 479 15.35 -28.42 -5.04
N LYS A 480 16.27 -27.49 -5.34
CA LYS A 480 17.46 -27.22 -4.53
C LYS A 480 17.38 -25.81 -3.98
N TRP A 481 17.21 -25.72 -2.66
CA TRP A 481 16.85 -24.47 -2.00
C TRP A 481 18.08 -23.85 -1.34
N SER A 482 18.42 -22.60 -1.64
CA SER A 482 19.46 -21.87 -0.93
C SER A 482 19.04 -21.61 0.52
N HIS A 483 17.77 -21.33 0.74
CA HIS A 483 17.13 -21.20 2.03
C HIS A 483 15.61 -21.32 1.93
N VAL A 484 14.97 -21.43 3.08
CA VAL A 484 13.51 -21.41 3.20
C VAL A 484 13.12 -20.35 4.22
N TRP A 485 12.17 -19.50 3.88
CA TRP A 485 11.50 -18.63 4.84
C TRP A 485 10.12 -19.18 5.16
N VAL A 486 9.75 -19.16 6.42
CA VAL A 486 8.45 -19.61 6.90
C VAL A 486 7.90 -18.51 7.81
N LYS A 487 6.63 -18.15 7.65
CA LYS A 487 5.88 -17.24 8.54
C LYS A 487 4.63 -17.93 9.04
N TRP A 488 4.36 -17.84 10.34
CA TRP A 488 3.16 -18.39 10.95
C TRP A 488 2.75 -17.51 12.15
N PRO A 489 1.64 -16.77 12.04
CA PRO A 489 1.16 -15.92 13.14
C PRO A 489 0.36 -16.70 14.20
N LEU A 490 0.20 -18.02 14.00
CA LEU A 490 -0.63 -18.84 14.88
C LEU A 490 0.02 -19.00 16.26
N ARG A 491 -0.81 -18.89 17.31
CA ARG A 491 -0.41 -19.11 18.70
C ARG A 491 -0.20 -20.61 18.95
N SER A 492 0.88 -21.18 18.44
CA SER A 492 1.32 -22.50 18.91
C SER A 492 1.95 -22.33 20.31
N SER A 493 1.43 -23.07 21.29
CA SER A 493 2.08 -23.26 22.61
C SER A 493 3.21 -24.29 22.54
N GLU A 494 3.42 -24.89 21.38
CA GLU A 494 4.35 -25.99 21.14
C GLU A 494 5.34 -25.57 20.05
N TRP A 495 6.56 -25.29 20.51
CA TRP A 495 7.75 -25.04 19.71
C TRP A 495 8.78 -26.11 20.05
#